data_AF-A0A067DT36-F1
#
_entry.id   AF-A0A067DT36-F1
#
_cell.length_a   1.000
_cell.length_b   1.000
_cell.length_c   1.000
_cell.angle_alpha   90.00
_cell.angle_beta   90.00
_cell.angle_gamma   90.00
#
_symmetry.space_group_name_H-M   'P 1'
#
loop_
_entity.id
_entity.type
_entity.pdbx_description
1 polymer ?
#
loop_
_entity_poly.entity_id
_entity_poly.type
_entity_poly.pdbx_seq_one_letter_code
_entity_poly.pdbx_strand_id
1 'polypeptide(L)'
;MFNSCDVLRPYVAHIDDIFKDFTSYKVRVPVTGAIILDETYERCILVKGWKGSSWSFPRGKKNKDEEDHACAIREVQEETGFDVSKLLNKDEFIEKIFGQQRVRLYIIAGVRDDTAFAPQTKKEISEIAWQRLDELQPASDDVISHGVTGLKLYMVAPFLASLKKWISAHKPSIAPKHDMPLKGVCVWKAKNNSIGSNTIALESQLTKVASDSQPPDTGPGKSFRNFRFDTAAILQAMEAGFCN
;
A
#
# COMPACT_ATOMS: atom_id res chain seq x y z
N MET A 1 6.75 -29.79 4.22
CA MET A 1 7.33 -29.53 2.88
C MET A 1 8.61 -30.36 2.67
N PHE A 2 9.75 -30.05 3.32
CA PHE A 2 11.00 -30.81 3.10
C PHE A 2 10.92 -32.29 3.49
N ASN A 3 10.24 -32.63 4.59
CA ASN A 3 10.01 -34.03 4.98
C ASN A 3 8.98 -34.77 4.11
N SER A 4 8.21 -34.04 3.30
CA SER A 4 7.06 -34.56 2.55
C SER A 4 7.33 -34.67 1.04
N CYS A 5 8.55 -34.31 0.60
CA CYS A 5 8.96 -34.30 -0.80
C CYS A 5 10.30 -35.03 -0.90
N ASP A 6 10.32 -36.16 -1.59
CA ASP A 6 11.50 -37.04 -1.67
C ASP A 6 12.71 -36.34 -2.29
N VAL A 7 12.49 -35.37 -3.19
CA VAL A 7 13.55 -34.53 -3.79
C VAL A 7 14.17 -33.57 -2.77
N LEU A 8 13.38 -33.07 -1.81
CA LEU A 8 13.84 -32.09 -0.81
C LEU A 8 14.33 -32.75 0.48
N ARG A 9 13.98 -34.02 0.72
CA ARG A 9 14.32 -34.77 1.93
C ARG A 9 15.82 -34.88 2.22
N PRO A 10 16.73 -35.03 1.22
CA PRO A 10 18.17 -35.05 1.49
C PRO A 10 18.71 -33.75 2.11
N TYR A 11 18.03 -32.62 1.87
CA TYR A 11 18.46 -31.31 2.34
C TYR A 11 18.00 -30.99 3.77
N VAL A 12 17.19 -31.85 4.42
CA VAL A 12 16.67 -31.62 5.77
C VAL A 12 17.80 -31.46 6.79
N ALA A 13 18.89 -32.22 6.66
CA ALA A 13 20.04 -32.12 7.55
C ALA A 13 20.81 -30.79 7.42
N HIS A 14 20.61 -30.06 6.33
CA HIS A 14 21.28 -28.79 6.01
C HIS A 14 20.31 -27.61 5.99
N ILE A 15 19.10 -27.78 6.54
CA ILE A 15 18.04 -26.78 6.39
C ILE A 15 18.42 -25.43 7.00
N ASP A 16 19.11 -25.45 8.14
CA ASP A 16 19.55 -24.23 8.84
C ASP A 16 20.62 -23.49 8.03
N ASP A 17 21.57 -24.22 7.44
CA ASP A 17 22.60 -23.64 6.56
C ASP A 17 21.96 -23.05 5.30
N ILE A 18 21.03 -23.78 4.66
CA ILE A 18 20.28 -23.30 3.49
C ILE A 18 19.49 -22.03 3.85
N PHE A 19 18.82 -21.99 5.00
CA PHE A 19 18.09 -20.81 5.45
C PHE A 19 19.01 -19.63 5.75
N LYS A 20 20.18 -19.88 6.35
CA LYS A 20 21.20 -18.87 6.64
C LYS A 20 21.77 -18.28 5.35
N ASP A 21 22.12 -19.13 4.39
CA ASP A 21 22.63 -18.71 3.09
C ASP A 21 21.56 -17.94 2.30
N PHE A 22 20.33 -18.45 2.29
CA PHE A 22 19.20 -17.78 1.66
C PHE A 22 18.93 -16.40 2.29
N THR A 23 18.98 -16.30 3.61
CA THR A 23 18.79 -15.03 4.33
C THR A 23 19.91 -14.04 4.00
N SER A 24 21.15 -14.52 3.97
CA SER A 24 22.33 -13.74 3.61
C SER A 24 22.29 -13.24 2.17
N TYR A 25 21.81 -14.07 1.24
CA TYR A 25 21.53 -13.65 -0.12
C TYR A 25 20.41 -12.60 -0.17
N LYS A 26 19.29 -12.89 0.49
CA LYS A 26 18.08 -12.10 0.48
C LYS A 26 18.30 -10.66 0.96
N VAL A 27 19.23 -10.41 1.89
CA VAL A 27 19.54 -9.03 2.36
C VAL A 27 20.31 -8.19 1.33
N ARG A 28 20.98 -8.82 0.36
CA ARG A 28 21.76 -8.13 -0.68
C ARG A 28 20.95 -7.82 -1.95
N VAL A 29 19.80 -8.47 -2.12
CA VAL A 29 18.96 -8.27 -3.30
C VAL A 29 18.56 -6.79 -3.40
N PRO A 30 18.84 -6.13 -4.54
CA PRO A 30 18.44 -4.74 -4.75
C PRO A 30 16.94 -4.55 -4.58
N VAL A 31 16.58 -3.40 -4.03
CA VAL A 31 15.19 -3.02 -3.84
C VAL A 31 14.87 -1.81 -4.70
N THR A 32 13.74 -1.86 -5.38
CA THR A 32 13.26 -0.73 -6.18
C THR A 32 11.81 -0.42 -5.85
N GLY A 33 11.44 0.84 -5.99
CA GLY A 33 10.08 1.30 -5.71
C GLY A 33 9.85 2.72 -6.17
N ALA A 34 8.90 3.41 -5.56
CA ALA A 34 8.56 4.79 -5.93
C ALA A 34 8.27 5.70 -4.74
N ILE A 35 8.58 6.98 -4.92
CA ILE A 35 8.07 8.09 -4.12
C ILE A 35 6.97 8.74 -4.95
N ILE A 36 5.72 8.48 -4.61
CA ILE A 36 4.56 9.03 -5.31
C ILE A 36 4.15 10.33 -4.65
N LEU A 37 4.25 11.44 -5.36
CA LEU A 37 3.89 12.79 -4.94
C LEU A 37 2.53 13.20 -5.51
N ASP A 38 1.79 13.98 -4.73
CA ASP A 38 0.55 14.60 -5.18
C ASP A 38 0.80 15.74 -6.19
N GLU A 39 -0.27 16.39 -6.66
CA GLU A 39 -0.18 17.50 -7.62
C GLU A 39 0.53 18.77 -7.09
N THR A 40 0.59 18.92 -5.75
CA THR A 40 1.22 20.07 -5.06
C THR A 40 2.66 19.80 -4.61
N TYR A 41 3.10 18.53 -4.63
CA TYR A 41 4.38 18.04 -4.10
C TYR A 41 4.53 18.22 -2.57
N GLU A 42 3.42 18.38 -1.84
CA GLU A 42 3.45 18.55 -0.39
C GLU A 42 3.23 17.21 0.33
N ARG A 43 2.64 16.22 -0.34
CA ARG A 43 2.35 14.90 0.22
C ARG A 43 2.96 13.80 -0.63
N CYS A 44 3.27 12.68 0.03
CA CYS A 44 3.65 11.45 -0.63
C CYS A 44 2.85 10.24 -0.13
N ILE A 45 2.70 9.23 -0.96
CA ILE A 45 2.13 7.94 -0.54
C ILE A 45 3.14 7.17 0.30
N LEU A 46 2.70 6.74 1.50
CA LEU A 46 3.36 5.69 2.27
C LEU A 46 2.41 4.50 2.46
N VAL A 47 3.00 3.32 2.56
CA VAL A 47 2.32 2.05 2.86
C VAL A 47 2.76 1.52 4.22
N LYS A 48 1.86 0.79 4.89
CA LYS A 48 2.10 0.16 6.19
C LYS A 48 1.83 -1.33 6.11
N GLY A 49 2.83 -2.15 6.43
CA GLY A 49 2.68 -3.60 6.43
C GLY A 49 1.85 -4.16 7.59
N TRP A 50 1.32 -5.38 7.48
CA TRP A 50 0.58 -6.04 8.58
C TRP A 50 1.44 -6.41 9.79
N LYS A 51 2.70 -6.80 9.55
CA LYS A 51 3.65 -7.27 10.58
C LYS A 51 4.42 -6.11 11.24
N GLY A 52 3.75 -4.99 11.49
CA GLY A 52 4.38 -3.86 12.16
C GLY A 52 3.55 -2.59 12.16
N SER A 53 4.10 -1.57 12.80
CA SER A 53 3.52 -0.21 12.83
C SER A 53 4.23 0.77 11.89
N SER A 54 5.26 0.30 11.17
CA SER A 54 6.16 1.15 10.40
C SER A 54 5.62 1.48 9.03
N TRP A 55 5.79 2.74 8.63
CA TRP A 55 5.41 3.26 7.32
C TRP A 55 6.65 3.39 6.45
N SER A 56 6.47 3.14 5.15
CA SER A 56 7.56 3.29 4.19
C SER A 56 7.06 3.52 2.77
N PHE A 57 7.96 3.92 1.87
CA PHE A 57 7.65 4.01 0.45
C PHE A 57 7.34 2.62 -0.14
N PRO A 58 6.39 2.52 -1.10
CA PRO A 58 6.09 1.27 -1.77
C PRO A 58 7.29 0.79 -2.57
N ARG A 59 7.76 -0.43 -2.28
CA ARG A 59 8.99 -0.99 -2.86
C ARG A 59 9.11 -2.48 -2.57
N GLY A 60 9.85 -3.17 -3.42
CA GLY A 60 10.24 -4.55 -3.15
C GLY A 60 11.46 -4.99 -3.93
N LYS A 61 11.67 -6.30 -3.95
CA LYS A 61 12.95 -6.89 -4.37
C LYS A 61 12.94 -7.17 -5.86
N LYS A 62 14.07 -6.84 -6.48
CA LYS A 62 14.27 -7.12 -7.89
C LYS A 62 14.32 -8.63 -8.15
N ASN A 63 13.59 -9.06 -9.17
CA ASN A 63 13.68 -10.42 -9.69
C ASN A 63 14.96 -10.60 -10.52
N LYS A 64 15.28 -11.87 -10.80
CA LYS A 64 16.41 -12.20 -11.67
C LYS A 64 16.18 -11.59 -13.06
N ASP A 65 17.19 -10.91 -13.59
CA ASP A 65 17.18 -10.30 -14.93
C ASP A 65 16.09 -9.23 -15.15
N GLU A 66 15.47 -8.73 -14.06
CA GLU A 66 14.47 -7.66 -14.11
C GLU A 66 15.15 -6.28 -14.13
N GLU A 67 14.64 -5.35 -14.95
CA GLU A 67 15.11 -3.97 -14.98
C GLU A 67 14.59 -3.16 -13.79
N ASP A 68 15.36 -2.18 -13.32
CA ASP A 68 15.02 -1.43 -12.10
C ASP A 68 13.66 -0.71 -12.19
N HIS A 69 13.35 -0.12 -13.34
CA HIS A 69 12.07 0.56 -13.56
C HIS A 69 10.90 -0.43 -13.66
N ALA A 70 11.13 -1.59 -14.27
CA ALA A 70 10.12 -2.64 -14.38
C ALA A 70 9.76 -3.21 -13.00
N CYS A 71 10.78 -3.47 -12.16
CA CYS A 71 10.56 -3.88 -10.78
C CYS A 71 9.81 -2.80 -9.98
N ALA A 72 10.17 -1.52 -10.12
CA ALA A 72 9.46 -0.45 -9.43
C ALA A 72 7.97 -0.37 -9.82
N ILE A 73 7.65 -0.49 -11.12
CA ILE A 73 6.25 -0.51 -11.60
C ILE A 73 5.49 -1.68 -10.99
N ARG A 74 6.06 -2.89 -11.05
CA ARG A 74 5.44 -4.11 -10.51
C ARG A 74 5.18 -4.00 -9.02
N GLU A 75 6.19 -3.64 -8.23
CA GLU A 75 6.08 -3.55 -6.76
C GLU A 75 5.07 -2.47 -6.32
N VAL A 76 5.06 -1.31 -6.99
CA VAL A 76 4.08 -0.26 -6.70
C VAL A 76 2.67 -0.73 -7.05
N GLN A 77 2.49 -1.41 -8.17
CA GLN A 77 1.19 -1.95 -8.56
C GLN A 77 0.72 -3.04 -7.58
N GLU A 78 1.61 -3.92 -7.13
CA GLU A 78 1.31 -4.96 -6.15
C GLU A 78 0.89 -4.37 -4.79
N GLU A 79 1.64 -3.41 -4.26
CA GLU A 79 1.42 -2.84 -2.92
C GLU A 79 0.35 -1.76 -2.87
N THR A 80 0.08 -1.06 -3.97
CA THR A 80 -0.83 0.11 -3.98
C THR A 80 -1.98 -0.01 -4.97
N GLY A 81 -1.91 -0.93 -5.94
CA GLY A 81 -2.88 -1.06 -7.02
C GLY A 81 -2.76 0.01 -8.11
N PHE A 82 -1.82 0.96 -7.96
CA PHE A 82 -1.62 2.06 -8.89
C PHE A 82 -0.54 1.75 -9.93
N ASP A 83 -0.87 1.92 -11.21
CA ASP A 83 0.09 1.74 -12.31
C ASP A 83 0.82 3.06 -12.60
N VAL A 84 2.12 3.07 -12.29
CA VAL A 84 3.01 4.22 -12.50
C VAL A 84 3.73 4.20 -13.86
N SER A 85 3.49 3.21 -14.71
CA SER A 85 4.23 3.01 -15.97
C SER A 85 4.24 4.24 -16.89
N LYS A 86 3.14 4.98 -16.95
CA LYS A 86 2.99 6.19 -17.78
C LYS A 86 3.60 7.45 -17.17
N LEU A 87 3.84 7.44 -15.86
CA LEU A 87 4.37 8.59 -15.10
C LEU A 87 5.85 8.43 -14.79
N LEU A 88 6.39 7.21 -14.86
CA LEU A 88 7.77 6.92 -14.53
C LEU A 88 8.72 7.50 -15.57
N ASN A 89 9.59 8.40 -15.11
CA ASN A 89 10.78 8.81 -15.85
C ASN A 89 11.99 8.03 -15.32
N LYS A 90 12.74 7.38 -16.22
CA LYS A 90 13.88 6.51 -15.87
C LYS A 90 15.06 7.29 -15.28
N ASP A 91 15.13 8.59 -15.55
CA ASP A 91 16.20 9.46 -15.06
C ASP A 91 15.85 10.10 -13.70
N GLU A 92 14.59 10.05 -13.28
CA GLU A 92 14.10 10.69 -12.06
C GLU A 92 14.01 9.68 -10.92
N PHE A 93 15.13 9.47 -10.23
CA PHE A 93 15.20 8.58 -9.07
C PHE A 93 16.18 9.07 -8.00
N ILE A 94 15.99 8.53 -6.79
CA ILE A 94 16.92 8.69 -5.68
C ILE A 94 17.44 7.29 -5.32
N GLU A 95 18.75 7.14 -5.28
CA GLU A 95 19.41 5.89 -4.89
C GLU A 95 20.20 6.06 -3.61
N LYS A 96 20.08 5.08 -2.71
CA LYS A 96 20.83 4.98 -1.45
C LYS A 96 21.29 3.55 -1.24
N ILE A 97 22.42 3.39 -0.56
CA ILE A 97 22.96 2.08 -0.18
C ILE A 97 22.85 1.96 1.35
N PHE A 98 22.18 0.90 1.81
CA PHE A 98 22.03 0.57 3.23
C PHE A 98 22.77 -0.73 3.52
N GLY A 99 23.95 -0.62 4.15
CA GLY A 99 24.85 -1.76 4.30
C GLY A 99 25.25 -2.32 2.94
N GLN A 100 24.77 -3.52 2.60
CA GLN A 100 25.02 -4.16 1.31
C GLN A 100 23.82 -4.08 0.34
N GLN A 101 22.72 -3.45 0.75
CA GLN A 101 21.51 -3.37 -0.04
C GLN A 101 21.42 -2.03 -0.77
N ARG A 102 21.35 -2.09 -2.11
CA ARG A 102 21.02 -0.92 -2.94
C ARG A 102 19.51 -0.73 -2.97
N VAL A 103 19.05 0.49 -2.68
CA VAL A 103 17.65 0.90 -2.74
C VAL A 103 17.50 2.07 -3.70
N ARG A 104 16.69 1.90 -4.74
CA ARG A 104 16.38 2.94 -5.73
C ARG A 104 14.88 3.26 -5.71
N LEU A 105 14.51 4.51 -5.51
CA LEU A 105 13.12 4.96 -5.55
C LEU A 105 12.94 5.97 -6.69
N TYR A 106 12.06 5.67 -7.63
CA TYR A 106 11.68 6.59 -8.70
C TYR A 106 10.74 7.66 -8.19
N ILE A 107 10.87 8.89 -8.67
CA ILE A 107 9.98 9.98 -8.28
C ILE A 107 8.82 10.03 -9.27
N ILE A 108 7.60 9.78 -8.76
CA ILE A 108 6.37 9.79 -9.54
C ILE A 108 5.57 11.01 -9.09
N ALA A 109 5.50 12.02 -9.93
CA ALA A 109 4.95 13.32 -9.58
C ALA A 109 3.60 13.58 -10.25
N GLY A 110 2.75 14.39 -9.62
CA GLY A 110 1.49 14.84 -10.22
C GLY A 110 0.35 13.84 -10.12
N VAL A 111 0.33 13.00 -9.08
CA VAL A 111 -0.77 12.05 -8.87
C VAL A 111 -1.95 12.77 -8.21
N ARG A 112 -3.14 12.58 -8.78
CA ARG A 112 -4.37 13.23 -8.29
C ARG A 112 -4.82 12.65 -6.96
N ASP A 113 -5.43 13.48 -6.14
CA ASP A 113 -5.98 13.11 -4.83
C ASP A 113 -7.12 12.09 -4.90
N ASP A 114 -7.85 12.04 -6.02
CA ASP A 114 -8.96 11.10 -6.25
C ASP A 114 -8.51 9.74 -6.79
N THR A 115 -7.19 9.53 -6.91
CA THR A 115 -6.63 8.24 -7.32
C THR A 115 -6.99 7.16 -6.31
N ALA A 116 -7.64 6.09 -6.78
CA ALA A 116 -7.98 4.96 -5.95
C ALA A 116 -6.75 4.07 -5.73
N PHE A 117 -6.44 3.78 -4.47
CA PHE A 117 -5.39 2.86 -4.06
C PHE A 117 -6.00 1.63 -3.39
N ALA A 118 -5.52 0.45 -3.76
CA ALA A 118 -5.84 -0.81 -3.10
C ALA A 118 -4.76 -1.85 -3.41
N PRO A 119 -4.13 -2.48 -2.40
CA PRO A 119 -3.12 -3.50 -2.64
C PRO A 119 -3.73 -4.70 -3.37
N GLN A 120 -2.96 -5.30 -4.27
CA GLN A 120 -3.33 -6.54 -4.96
C GLN A 120 -2.92 -7.78 -4.16
N THR A 121 -1.89 -7.64 -3.30
CA THR A 121 -1.39 -8.74 -2.48
C THR A 121 -2.17 -8.88 -1.16
N LYS A 122 -2.49 -10.13 -0.79
CA LYS A 122 -3.24 -10.42 0.44
C LYS A 122 -2.32 -10.40 1.66
N LYS A 123 -2.70 -9.64 2.69
CA LYS A 123 -2.04 -9.60 4.01
C LYS A 123 -0.61 -9.05 4.03
N GLU A 124 -0.22 -8.29 3.01
CA GLU A 124 1.09 -7.60 3.00
C GLU A 124 0.96 -6.15 3.45
N ILE A 125 0.03 -5.40 2.85
CA ILE A 125 -0.28 -4.02 3.21
C ILE A 125 -1.58 -3.93 4.02
N SER A 126 -1.52 -3.21 5.14
CA SER A 126 -2.63 -2.98 6.07
C SER A 126 -3.25 -1.60 5.92
N GLU A 127 -2.47 -0.61 5.49
CA GLU A 127 -2.91 0.78 5.33
C GLU A 127 -2.08 1.49 4.26
N ILE A 128 -2.73 2.38 3.51
CA ILE A 128 -2.13 3.29 2.53
C ILE A 128 -2.65 4.69 2.83
N ALA A 129 -1.75 5.66 2.91
CA ALA A 129 -2.11 7.03 3.23
C ALA A 129 -1.19 8.04 2.53
N TRP A 130 -1.78 9.17 2.14
CA TRP A 130 -1.04 10.38 1.86
C TRP A 130 -0.45 10.92 3.17
N GLN A 131 0.86 11.17 3.18
CA GLN A 131 1.58 11.74 4.32
C GLN A 131 2.27 13.03 3.90
N ARG A 132 2.15 14.09 4.71
CA ARG A 132 2.79 15.35 4.38
C ARG A 132 4.30 15.28 4.61
N LEU A 133 5.07 15.85 3.69
CA LEU A 133 6.53 15.81 3.74
C LEU A 133 7.13 16.58 4.93
N ASP A 134 6.42 17.58 5.46
CA ASP A 134 6.80 18.32 6.67
C ASP A 134 6.65 17.47 7.94
N GLU A 135 5.62 16.63 8.03
CA GLU A 135 5.43 15.68 9.15
C GLU A 135 6.43 14.53 9.15
N LEU A 136 7.01 14.21 7.98
CA LEU A 136 8.01 13.14 7.84
C LEU A 136 9.41 13.55 8.30
N GLN A 137 9.66 14.84 8.55
CA GLN A 137 10.94 15.37 9.03
C GLN A 137 11.33 14.71 10.36
N PRO A 138 12.30 13.77 10.36
CA PRO A 138 12.75 13.12 11.58
C PRO A 138 13.90 13.92 12.20
N ALA A 139 14.16 13.71 13.48
CA ALA A 139 15.31 14.31 14.16
C ALA A 139 16.67 13.75 13.66
N SER A 140 16.67 12.60 12.98
CA SER A 140 17.85 11.93 12.44
C SER A 140 17.57 11.25 11.10
N ASP A 141 18.61 11.08 10.28
CA ASP A 141 18.58 10.34 9.00
C ASP A 141 18.70 8.81 9.19
N ASP A 142 18.27 8.30 10.35
CA ASP A 142 18.36 6.87 10.65
C ASP A 142 17.40 6.03 9.79
N VAL A 143 17.77 4.75 9.60
CA VAL A 143 16.96 3.77 8.85
C VAL A 143 15.57 3.58 9.47
N ILE A 144 15.49 3.64 10.81
CA ILE A 144 14.22 3.68 11.53
C ILE A 144 14.18 5.02 12.24
N SER A 145 13.15 5.82 11.95
CA SER A 145 12.99 7.12 12.56
C SER A 145 11.53 7.36 12.96
N HIS A 146 11.29 8.46 13.65
CA HIS A 146 9.94 8.90 13.98
C HIS A 146 9.70 10.26 13.33
N GLY A 147 8.60 10.39 12.59
CA GLY A 147 8.13 11.69 12.12
C GLY A 147 7.66 12.57 13.29
N VAL A 148 7.38 13.84 13.00
CA VAL A 148 6.98 14.84 14.00
C VAL A 148 5.73 14.40 14.78
N THR A 149 4.83 13.67 14.11
CA THR A 149 3.58 13.13 14.69
C THR A 149 3.76 11.79 15.43
N GLY A 150 4.99 11.31 15.57
CA GLY A 150 5.32 10.02 16.20
C GLY A 150 5.19 8.81 15.26
N LEU A 151 4.85 9.01 13.99
CA LEU A 151 4.80 7.95 12.98
C LEU A 151 6.15 7.25 12.87
N LYS A 152 6.17 5.94 13.10
CA LYS A 152 7.38 5.13 12.91
C LYS A 152 7.65 4.96 11.41
N LEU A 153 8.76 5.48 10.94
CA LEU A 153 9.18 5.44 9.55
C LEU A 153 10.30 4.41 9.37
N TYR A 154 10.27 3.69 8.25
CA TYR A 154 11.33 2.75 7.87
C TYR A 154 11.87 3.08 6.48
N MET A 155 13.15 3.44 6.40
CA MET A 155 13.86 3.85 5.19
C MET A 155 13.20 5.03 4.46
N VAL A 156 12.62 5.96 5.20
CA VAL A 156 12.02 7.19 4.64
C VAL A 156 12.98 8.38 4.80
N ALA A 157 13.42 8.63 6.03
CA ALA A 157 14.31 9.75 6.39
C ALA A 157 15.48 9.98 5.41
N PRO A 158 16.28 8.94 5.05
CA PRO A 158 17.48 9.12 4.24
C PRO A 158 17.21 9.65 2.82
N PHE A 159 15.96 9.58 2.34
CA PHE A 159 15.55 10.05 1.02
C PHE A 159 15.01 11.48 1.04
N LEU A 160 14.60 12.01 2.20
CA LEU A 160 13.87 13.28 2.29
C LEU A 160 14.71 14.48 1.85
N ALA A 161 16.00 14.52 2.18
CA ALA A 161 16.86 15.64 1.77
C ALA A 161 17.01 15.72 0.24
N SER A 162 17.23 14.57 -0.41
CA SER A 162 17.34 14.50 -1.88
C SER A 162 15.99 14.75 -2.55
N LEU A 163 14.90 14.27 -1.97
CA LEU A 163 13.54 14.53 -2.44
C LEU A 163 13.20 16.03 -2.38
N LYS A 164 13.50 16.71 -1.27
CA LYS A 164 13.30 18.16 -1.17
C LYS A 164 14.09 18.93 -2.21
N LYS A 165 15.35 18.54 -2.45
CA LYS A 165 16.18 19.15 -3.50
C LYS A 165 15.52 18.97 -4.87
N TRP A 166 14.99 17.79 -5.15
CA TRP A 166 14.24 17.52 -6.38
C TRP A 166 13.00 18.40 -6.48
N ILE A 167 12.19 18.48 -5.42
CA ILE A 167 10.98 19.31 -5.37
C ILE A 167 11.31 20.79 -5.59
N SER A 168 12.37 21.32 -5.00
CA SER A 168 12.77 22.72 -5.22
C SER A 168 13.21 23.03 -6.65
N ALA A 169 13.67 22.02 -7.39
CA ALA A 169 14.06 22.16 -8.79
C ALA A 169 12.88 22.02 -9.78
N HIS A 170 11.75 21.48 -9.32
CA HIS A 170 10.59 21.18 -10.16
C HIS A 170 9.39 22.04 -9.75
N LYS A 171 8.71 22.63 -10.73
CA LYS A 171 7.48 23.40 -10.46
C LYS A 171 6.31 22.42 -10.25
N PRO A 172 5.53 22.55 -9.17
CA PRO A 172 4.33 21.75 -9.00
C PRO A 172 3.28 22.12 -10.06
N SER A 173 2.44 21.15 -10.42
CA SER A 173 1.38 21.33 -11.41
C SER A 173 0.27 22.27 -10.91
N ILE A 174 0.09 22.34 -9.59
CA ILE A 174 -0.92 23.15 -8.92
C ILE A 174 -0.24 23.92 -7.78
N ALA A 175 -0.72 25.13 -7.51
CA ALA A 175 -0.25 25.90 -6.36
C ALA A 175 -0.54 25.16 -5.03
N PRO A 176 0.32 25.33 -4.01
CA PRO A 176 0.10 24.79 -2.68
C PRO A 176 -1.29 25.15 -2.13
N LYS A 177 -1.98 24.18 -1.51
CA LYS A 177 -3.30 24.40 -0.92
C LYS A 177 -3.14 24.62 0.59
N HIS A 178 -3.21 25.87 1.03
CA HIS A 178 -3.03 26.25 2.43
C HIS A 178 -4.10 25.70 3.39
N ASP A 179 -5.29 25.31 2.88
CA ASP A 179 -6.43 24.85 3.69
C ASP A 179 -6.54 23.33 3.84
N MET A 180 -5.56 22.55 3.36
CA MET A 180 -5.64 21.09 3.42
C MET A 180 -5.40 20.55 4.83
N PRO A 181 -6.07 19.44 5.22
CA PRO A 181 -5.88 18.83 6.53
C PRO A 181 -4.40 18.55 6.81
N LEU A 182 -3.94 18.96 7.99
CA LEU A 182 -2.56 18.72 8.42
C LEU A 182 -2.28 17.22 8.56
N LYS A 183 -3.27 16.43 8.95
CA LYS A 183 -3.11 14.99 9.16
C LYS A 183 -3.16 14.22 7.84
N GLY A 184 -2.28 13.21 7.72
CA GLY A 184 -2.28 12.29 6.58
C GLY A 184 -3.67 11.72 6.24
N VAL A 185 -3.98 11.69 4.95
CA VAL A 185 -5.28 11.25 4.42
C VAL A 185 -5.19 9.75 4.10
N CYS A 186 -5.86 8.93 4.92
CA CYS A 186 -5.96 7.51 4.69
C CYS A 186 -6.80 7.26 3.43
N VAL A 187 -6.20 6.63 2.42
CA VAL A 187 -6.86 6.31 1.14
C VAL A 187 -7.30 4.86 1.08
N TRP A 188 -6.66 3.99 1.87
CA TRP A 188 -7.06 2.59 1.97
C TRP A 188 -6.67 2.00 3.33
N LYS A 189 -7.54 1.16 3.90
CA LYS A 189 -7.28 0.42 5.13
C LYS A 189 -7.94 -0.96 5.09
N ALA A 190 -7.20 -1.97 5.53
CA ALA A 190 -7.74 -3.31 5.64
C ALA A 190 -8.85 -3.39 6.70
N LYS A 191 -9.94 -4.07 6.37
CA LYS A 191 -11.00 -4.42 7.34
C LYS A 191 -10.50 -5.59 8.20
N ASN A 192 -10.28 -5.36 9.48
CA ASN A 192 -10.08 -6.45 10.43
C ASN A 192 -11.45 -7.04 10.77
N ASN A 193 -11.59 -8.37 10.70
CA ASN A 193 -12.78 -9.08 11.17
C ASN A 193 -12.77 -9.15 12.72
N SER A 194 -12.65 -8.00 13.38
CA SER A 194 -12.80 -7.85 14.82
C SER A 194 -14.10 -7.09 15.09
N ILE A 195 -15.02 -7.78 15.77
CA ILE A 195 -16.25 -7.24 16.31
C ILE A 195 -15.97 -5.97 17.13
N GLY A 196 -16.73 -4.92 16.83
CA GLY A 196 -17.01 -3.81 17.75
C GLY A 196 -15.97 -2.69 17.80
N SER A 197 -16.20 -1.62 17.05
CA SER A 197 -15.90 -0.25 17.47
C SER A 197 -16.68 0.72 16.59
N ASN A 198 -17.77 1.25 17.13
CA ASN A 198 -18.54 2.32 16.54
C ASN A 198 -17.64 3.54 16.33
N THR A 199 -17.47 3.98 15.09
CA THR A 199 -16.96 5.33 14.83
C THR A 199 -18.10 6.12 14.22
N ILE A 200 -18.47 7.17 14.93
CA ILE A 200 -19.56 8.11 14.65
C ILE A 200 -19.26 8.79 13.32
N ALA A 201 -20.09 8.52 12.32
CA ALA A 201 -20.21 9.38 11.15
C ALA A 201 -21.09 10.56 11.56
N LEU A 202 -20.49 11.76 11.57
CA LEU A 202 -21.21 13.02 11.74
C LEU A 202 -21.86 13.35 10.40
N GLU A 203 -23.10 12.89 10.19
CA GLU A 203 -23.97 13.44 9.14
C GLU A 203 -24.61 14.72 9.67
N SER A 204 -24.29 15.83 9.01
CA SER A 204 -24.95 17.12 9.19
C SER A 204 -26.41 17.02 8.74
N GLN A 205 -27.33 16.96 9.71
CA GLN A 205 -28.76 17.13 9.48
C GLN A 205 -29.06 18.60 9.12
N LEU A 206 -29.51 18.84 7.89
CA LEU A 206 -30.39 19.96 7.58
C LEU A 206 -31.83 19.45 7.60
N THR A 207 -32.62 19.95 8.53
CA THR A 207 -34.07 19.76 8.59
C THR A 207 -34.74 20.45 7.40
N LYS A 208 -35.74 19.80 6.76
CA LYS A 208 -37.18 20.04 7.02
C LYS A 208 -38.13 19.43 5.96
N VAL A 209 -39.24 18.89 6.49
CA VAL A 209 -40.60 18.67 5.94
C VAL A 209 -40.85 17.50 4.99
N ALA A 210 -41.73 16.61 5.47
CA ALA A 210 -42.38 15.53 4.74
C ALA A 210 -43.57 16.04 3.89
N SER A 211 -43.73 15.46 2.69
CA SER A 211 -45.02 15.33 2.02
C SER A 211 -45.01 14.05 1.16
N ASP A 212 -45.98 13.19 1.43
CA ASP A 212 -46.32 11.98 0.68
C ASP A 212 -46.48 12.23 -0.84
N SER A 213 -45.85 11.39 -1.65
CA SER A 213 -46.36 10.86 -2.94
C SER A 213 -45.30 9.98 -3.61
N GLN A 214 -45.57 8.69 -3.72
CA GLN A 214 -44.79 7.76 -4.55
C GLN A 214 -45.04 8.01 -6.04
N PRO A 215 -44.00 8.00 -6.90
CA PRO A 215 -44.12 7.59 -8.30
C PRO A 215 -43.60 6.14 -8.49
N PRO A 216 -44.04 5.43 -9.54
CA PRO A 216 -43.67 4.05 -9.78
C PRO A 216 -42.27 3.97 -10.41
N ASP A 217 -41.33 3.32 -9.72
CA ASP A 217 -39.94 3.23 -10.15
C ASP A 217 -39.71 1.95 -10.98
N THR A 218 -39.73 2.09 -12.31
CA THR A 218 -39.37 1.07 -13.30
C THR A 218 -37.84 0.97 -13.48
N GLY A 219 -37.12 0.60 -12.42
CA GLY A 219 -35.67 0.40 -12.42
C GLY A 219 -35.25 -1.07 -12.19
N PRO A 220 -34.20 -1.58 -12.85
CA PRO A 220 -33.75 -2.96 -12.73
C PRO A 220 -32.95 -3.15 -11.43
N GLY A 221 -33.65 -3.33 -10.31
CA GLY A 221 -33.03 -3.50 -8.99
C GLY A 221 -33.81 -4.37 -8.00
N LYS A 222 -34.92 -4.99 -8.42
CA LYS A 222 -35.77 -5.80 -7.53
C LYS A 222 -35.19 -7.16 -7.13
N SER A 223 -34.18 -7.66 -7.86
CA SER A 223 -33.73 -9.06 -7.70
C SER A 223 -32.93 -9.36 -6.43
N PHE A 224 -32.49 -8.35 -5.67
CA PHE A 224 -31.61 -8.55 -4.52
C PHE A 224 -32.20 -8.16 -3.17
N ARG A 225 -33.40 -7.56 -3.12
CA ARG A 225 -33.99 -7.09 -1.85
C ARG A 225 -34.56 -8.22 -0.99
N ASN A 226 -34.87 -9.36 -1.60
CA ASN A 226 -35.37 -10.56 -0.91
C ASN A 226 -34.39 -11.74 -1.00
N PHE A 227 -33.13 -11.48 -1.37
CA PHE A 227 -32.12 -12.54 -1.40
C PHE A 227 -31.81 -12.96 0.04
N ARG A 228 -32.29 -14.14 0.41
CA ARG A 228 -31.98 -14.79 1.67
C ARG A 228 -31.12 -16.00 1.37
N PHE A 229 -29.96 -16.06 2.01
CA PHE A 229 -29.02 -17.16 1.83
C PHE A 229 -29.60 -18.41 2.52
N ASP A 230 -30.05 -19.38 1.73
CA ASP A 230 -30.57 -20.64 2.26
C ASP A 230 -29.41 -21.60 2.50
N THR A 231 -28.82 -21.47 3.68
CA THR A 231 -27.69 -22.29 4.13
C THR A 231 -28.05 -23.78 4.23
N ALA A 232 -29.33 -24.10 4.45
CA ALA A 232 -29.78 -25.49 4.59
C ALA A 232 -29.77 -26.20 3.22
N ALA A 233 -30.27 -25.54 2.17
CA ALA A 233 -30.25 -26.08 0.82
C ALA A 233 -28.82 -26.32 0.29
N ILE A 234 -27.87 -25.46 0.66
CA ILE A 234 -26.46 -25.59 0.26
C ILE A 234 -25.79 -26.77 0.95
N LEU A 235 -26.00 -26.95 2.26
CA LEU A 235 -25.44 -28.08 3.00
C LEU A 235 -26.02 -29.41 2.50
N GLN A 236 -27.31 -29.45 2.18
CA GLN A 236 -27.96 -30.64 1.63
C GLN A 236 -27.43 -31.01 0.23
N ALA A 237 -27.13 -30.01 -0.61
CA ALA A 237 -26.51 -30.23 -1.92
C ALA A 237 -25.04 -30.70 -1.81
N MET A 238 -24.31 -30.24 -0.80
CA MET A 238 -22.95 -30.70 -0.53
C MET A 238 -22.94 -32.17 -0.08
N GLU A 239 -23.82 -32.56 0.85
CA GLU A 239 -23.92 -33.95 1.31
C GLU A 239 -24.32 -34.92 0.19
N ALA A 240 -25.21 -34.50 -0.72
CA ALA A 240 -25.57 -35.30 -1.89
C ALA A 240 -24.42 -35.48 -2.90
N GLY A 241 -23.44 -34.56 -2.92
CA GLY A 241 -22.28 -34.61 -3.82
C GLY A 241 -21.14 -35.52 -3.35
N PHE A 242 -21.15 -35.96 -2.08
CA PHE A 242 -20.13 -36.86 -1.51
C PHE A 242 -20.58 -38.32 -1.42
N CYS A 243 -21.79 -38.64 -1.89
CA CYS A 243 -22.27 -40.00 -2.09
C CYS A 243 -22.33 -40.32 -3.59
N ASN A 244 -21.17 -40.42 -4.23
CA ASN A 244 -20.92 -41.17 -5.48
C ASN A 244 -19.44 -41.50 -5.57
#